data_AF-J9BQH9-F1
#
_entry.id   AF-J9BQH9-F1
#
_cell.length_a   1.000
_cell.length_b   1.000
_cell.length_c   1.000
_cell.angle_alpha   90.00
_cell.angle_beta   90.00
_cell.angle_gamma   90.00
#
_symmetry.space_group_name_H-M   'P 1'
#
loop_
_entity.id
_entity.type
_entity.pdbx_description
1 polymer ?
#
loop_
_entity_poly.entity_id
_entity_poly.type
_entity_poly.pdbx_seq_one_letter_code
_entity_poly.pdbx_strand_id
1 'polypeptide(L)'
;ELDGYSVVEGAYTTVYNHMGKNQLCTVVAFNKENETAAHNVAMQIAAMNPIAIDEDGVPESVKEQEINVAIEKTKAEQVQKAVEAALKKAGINPS
;
A
#
# COMPACT_ATOMS: atom_id res chain seq x y z
N GLU A 1 -30.96 7.04 2.13
CA GLU A 1 -30.03 8.13 1.78
C GLU A 1 -28.80 7.51 1.13
N LEU A 2 -28.08 8.25 0.28
CA LEU A 2 -26.99 7.71 -0.53
C LEU A 2 -25.68 8.34 -0.05
N ASP A 3 -24.76 7.52 0.47
CA ASP A 3 -23.54 8.00 1.17
C ASP A 3 -22.52 8.66 0.21
N GLY A 4 -22.61 8.35 -1.08
CA GLY A 4 -21.78 8.94 -2.13
C GLY A 4 -21.90 8.17 -3.44
N TYR A 5 -21.51 8.81 -4.54
CA TYR A 5 -21.33 8.14 -5.82
C TYR A 5 -20.07 8.68 -6.49
N SER A 6 -19.39 7.80 -7.23
CA SER A 6 -18.19 8.12 -8.00
C SER A 6 -18.29 7.46 -9.37
N VAL A 7 -17.61 8.02 -10.36
CA VAL A 7 -17.58 7.52 -11.73
C VAL A 7 -16.13 7.38 -12.18
N VAL A 8 -15.85 6.34 -12.95
CA VAL A 8 -14.58 6.19 -13.70
C VAL A 8 -14.92 5.99 -15.18
N GLU A 9 -14.09 6.54 -16.05
CA GLU A 9 -14.29 6.48 -17.50
C GLU A 9 -12.96 6.13 -18.19
N GLY A 10 -13.05 5.38 -19.29
CA GLY A 10 -11.92 4.97 -20.10
C GLY A 10 -12.38 4.21 -21.34
N ALA A 11 -11.44 3.79 -22.18
CA ALA A 11 -11.75 3.03 -23.39
C ALA A 11 -12.35 1.65 -23.07
N TYR A 12 -12.01 1.09 -21.92
CA TYR A 12 -12.56 -0.15 -21.39
C TYR A 12 -12.70 -0.05 -19.87
N THR A 13 -13.78 -0.56 -19.31
CA THR A 13 -14.01 -0.57 -17.86
C THR A 13 -14.36 -1.98 -17.40
N THR A 14 -13.92 -2.34 -16.19
CA THR A 14 -14.30 -3.60 -15.56
C THR A 14 -14.69 -3.40 -14.10
N VAL A 15 -15.43 -4.37 -13.57
CA VAL A 15 -15.87 -4.40 -12.18
C VAL A 15 -15.50 -5.75 -11.58
N TYR A 16 -14.98 -5.73 -10.36
CA TYR A 16 -14.83 -6.91 -9.53
C TYR A 16 -15.63 -6.73 -8.24
N ASN A 17 -16.63 -7.59 -8.03
CA ASN A 17 -17.43 -7.65 -6.81
C ASN A 17 -17.03 -8.92 -6.05
N HIS A 18 -16.29 -8.76 -4.96
CA HIS A 18 -15.72 -9.88 -4.24
C HIS A 18 -16.83 -10.82 -3.72
N MET A 19 -16.83 -12.06 -4.24
CA MET A 19 -17.83 -13.10 -3.96
C MET A 19 -19.29 -12.70 -4.28
N GLY A 20 -19.54 -11.61 -5.01
CA GLY A 20 -20.89 -11.12 -5.29
C GLY A 20 -21.67 -10.62 -4.07
N LYS A 21 -20.98 -10.33 -2.94
CA LYS A 21 -21.62 -9.97 -1.66
C LYS A 21 -21.76 -8.46 -1.44
N ASN A 22 -21.27 -7.63 -2.35
CA ASN A 22 -21.30 -6.16 -2.27
C ASN A 22 -20.57 -5.56 -1.04
N GLN A 23 -19.70 -6.33 -0.39
CA GLN A 23 -18.90 -5.85 0.76
C GLN A 23 -17.58 -5.19 0.32
N LEU A 24 -17.05 -5.63 -0.83
CA LEU A 24 -15.81 -5.13 -1.40
C LEU A 24 -15.94 -5.17 -2.92
N CYS A 25 -15.91 -3.99 -3.54
CA CYS A 25 -16.05 -3.83 -4.97
C CYS A 25 -14.95 -2.91 -5.48
N THR A 26 -14.46 -3.22 -6.68
CA THR A 26 -13.52 -2.37 -7.40
C THR A 26 -14.07 -2.09 -8.78
N VAL A 27 -13.95 -0.83 -9.21
CA VAL A 27 -14.23 -0.38 -10.57
C VAL A 27 -12.92 0.16 -11.15
N VAL A 28 -12.57 -0.21 -12.37
CA VAL A 28 -11.28 0.18 -12.99
C VAL A 28 -11.50 0.54 -14.45
N ALA A 29 -10.85 1.61 -14.89
CA ALA A 29 -10.82 2.06 -16.27
C ALA A 29 -9.44 1.80 -16.90
N PHE A 30 -9.44 1.41 -18.17
CA PHE A 30 -8.26 1.09 -18.96
C PHE A 30 -8.28 1.88 -20.27
N ASN A 31 -7.09 2.15 -20.80
CA ASN A 31 -6.92 2.81 -22.09
C ASN A 31 -7.03 1.86 -23.30
N LYS A 32 -7.07 0.54 -23.06
CA LYS A 32 -7.18 -0.51 -24.07
C LYS A 32 -8.01 -1.66 -23.50
N GLU A 33 -8.79 -2.30 -24.36
CA GLU A 33 -9.54 -3.49 -24.00
C GLU A 33 -8.62 -4.70 -23.85
N ASN A 34 -8.70 -5.34 -22.68
CA ASN A 34 -8.11 -6.64 -22.40
C ASN A 34 -8.81 -7.24 -21.18
N GLU A 35 -9.80 -8.10 -21.40
CA GLU A 35 -10.65 -8.65 -20.34
C GLU A 35 -9.84 -9.40 -19.27
N THR A 36 -8.93 -10.29 -19.66
CA THR A 36 -8.14 -11.08 -18.71
C THR A 36 -7.24 -10.21 -17.85
N ALA A 37 -6.51 -9.27 -18.45
CA ALA A 37 -5.66 -8.37 -17.70
C ALA A 37 -6.48 -7.45 -16.78
N ALA A 38 -7.59 -6.91 -17.29
CA ALA A 38 -8.46 -6.03 -16.53
C ALA A 38 -9.07 -6.72 -15.31
N HIS A 39 -9.58 -7.94 -15.47
CA HIS A 39 -10.14 -8.72 -14.38
C HIS A 39 -9.08 -9.01 -13.29
N ASN A 40 -7.89 -9.44 -13.69
CA ASN A 40 -6.79 -9.72 -12.76
C ASN A 40 -6.35 -8.46 -11.99
N VAL A 41 -6.27 -7.32 -12.67
CA VAL A 41 -5.93 -6.03 -12.03
C VAL A 41 -7.03 -5.59 -11.07
N ALA A 42 -8.31 -5.69 -11.45
CA ALA A 42 -9.43 -5.35 -10.55
C ALA A 42 -9.45 -6.23 -9.29
N MET A 43 -9.17 -7.54 -9.43
CA MET A 43 -9.00 -8.44 -8.30
C MET A 43 -7.82 -8.03 -7.40
N GLN A 44 -6.69 -7.69 -8.00
CA GLN A 44 -5.50 -7.26 -7.25
C GLN A 44 -5.77 -5.98 -6.46
N ILE A 45 -6.43 -5.00 -7.07
CA ILE A 45 -6.79 -3.74 -6.41
C ILE A 45 -7.71 -4.00 -5.22
N ALA A 46 -8.71 -4.86 -5.37
CA ALA A 46 -9.58 -5.25 -4.25
C ALA A 46 -8.78 -5.88 -3.09
N ALA A 47 -7.79 -6.71 -3.39
CA ALA A 47 -7.00 -7.40 -2.37
C ALA A 47 -5.95 -6.50 -1.69
N MET A 48 -5.33 -5.58 -2.44
CA MET A 48 -4.19 -4.79 -1.99
C MET A 48 -4.56 -3.39 -1.51
N ASN A 49 -5.73 -2.86 -1.91
CA ASN A 49 -6.17 -1.49 -1.64
C ASN A 49 -5.06 -0.43 -1.91
N PRO A 50 -4.50 -0.38 -3.13
CA PRO A 50 -3.43 0.56 -3.46
C PRO A 50 -3.93 2.01 -3.34
N ILE A 51 -3.05 2.90 -2.89
CA ILE A 51 -3.37 4.34 -2.74
C ILE A 51 -3.21 5.13 -4.04
N ALA A 52 -2.51 4.59 -5.03
CA ALA A 52 -2.20 5.23 -6.31
C ALA A 52 -2.00 4.18 -7.42
N ILE A 53 -2.07 4.62 -8.69
CA ILE A 53 -1.82 3.78 -9.87
C ILE A 53 -0.32 3.55 -10.08
N ASP A 54 0.49 4.59 -9.84
CA ASP A 54 1.95 4.60 -9.97
C ASP A 54 2.58 5.46 -8.86
N GLU A 55 3.91 5.57 -8.89
CA GLU A 55 4.69 6.34 -7.92
C GLU A 55 4.40 7.85 -7.95
N ASP A 56 4.06 8.38 -9.12
CA ASP A 56 3.76 9.80 -9.32
C ASP A 56 2.42 10.17 -8.68
N GLY A 57 1.49 9.22 -8.58
CA GLY A 57 0.21 9.40 -7.88
C GLY A 57 0.30 9.42 -6.35
N VAL A 58 1.46 9.10 -5.76
CA VAL A 58 1.65 9.13 -4.30
C VAL A 58 1.98 10.57 -3.86
N PRO A 59 1.21 11.19 -2.93
CA PRO A 59 1.49 12.54 -2.48
C PRO A 59 2.88 12.68 -1.86
N GLU A 60 3.59 13.76 -2.17
CA GLU A 60 4.96 13.99 -1.66
C GLU A 60 4.99 14.03 -0.12
N SER A 61 3.95 14.57 0.50
CA SER A 61 3.82 14.59 1.97
C SER A 61 3.81 13.18 2.58
N VAL A 62 3.21 12.20 1.90
CA VAL A 62 3.23 10.79 2.35
C VAL A 62 4.63 10.22 2.19
N LYS A 63 5.32 10.51 1.08
CA LYS A 63 6.70 10.07 0.85
C LYS A 63 7.65 10.62 1.92
N GLU A 64 7.58 11.92 2.20
CA GLU A 64 8.38 12.58 3.24
C GLU A 64 8.11 12.00 4.63
N GLN A 65 6.83 11.74 4.97
CA GLN A 65 6.46 11.10 6.23
C GLN A 65 7.08 9.72 6.37
N GLU A 66 6.97 8.86 5.36
CA GLU A 66 7.56 7.52 5.38
C GLU A 66 9.09 7.55 5.46
N ILE A 67 9.75 8.50 4.79
CA ILE A 67 11.21 8.71 4.89
C ILE A 67 11.60 9.09 6.32
N ASN A 68 10.87 10.01 6.95
CA ASN A 68 11.15 10.42 8.33
C ASN A 68 11.01 9.24 9.30
N VAL A 69 9.94 8.46 9.16
CA VAL A 69 9.72 7.24 9.94
C VAL A 69 10.87 6.24 9.74
N ALA A 70 11.32 6.03 8.49
CA ALA A 70 12.43 5.14 8.18
C ALA A 70 13.75 5.60 8.81
N ILE A 71 14.04 6.90 8.78
CA ILE A 71 15.22 7.50 9.42
C ILE A 71 15.17 7.29 10.94
N GLU A 72 14.04 7.56 11.58
CA GLU A 72 13.88 7.42 13.03
C GLU A 72 14.04 5.97 13.48
N LYS A 73 13.38 5.02 12.80
CA LYS A 73 13.51 3.59 13.09
C LYS A 73 14.94 3.10 12.90
N THR A 74 15.60 3.51 11.81
CA THR A 74 16.99 3.11 11.54
C THR A 74 17.94 3.62 12.63
N LYS A 75 17.76 4.87 13.09
CA LYS A 75 18.54 5.42 14.21
C LYS A 75 18.32 4.61 15.49
N ALA A 76 17.06 4.32 15.84
CA ALA A 76 16.74 3.53 17.03
C ALA A 76 17.35 2.12 16.98
N GLU A 77 17.25 1.43 15.83
CA GLU A 77 17.85 0.10 15.64
C GLU A 77 19.38 0.11 15.76
N GLN A 78 20.05 1.14 15.22
CA GLN A 78 21.51 1.26 15.33
C GLN A 78 21.96 1.52 16.77
N VAL A 79 21.23 2.38 17.51
CA VAL A 79 21.49 2.61 18.93
C VAL A 79 21.30 1.33 19.72
N GLN A 80 20.20 0.59 19.47
CA GLN A 80 19.93 -0.67 20.14
C GLN A 80 21.06 -1.69 19.89
N LYS A 81 21.48 -1.87 18.63
CA LYS A 81 22.60 -2.75 18.27
C LYS A 81 23.91 -2.35 18.95
N ALA A 82 24.19 -1.05 19.06
CA ALA A 82 25.39 -0.55 19.73
C ALA A 82 25.35 -0.82 21.24
N VAL A 83 24.20 -0.63 21.89
CA VAL A 83 23.98 -0.93 23.31
C VAL A 83 24.14 -2.43 23.57
N GLU A 84 23.52 -3.29 22.75
CA GLU A 84 23.66 -4.75 22.85
C GLU A 84 25.12 -5.20 22.71
N ALA A 85 25.86 -4.63 21.75
CA ALA A 85 27.28 -4.92 21.57
C ALA A 85 28.13 -4.48 22.78
N ALA A 86 27.82 -3.31 23.37
CA ALA A 86 28.50 -2.80 24.54
C ALA A 86 28.24 -3.66 25.79
N LEU A 87 26.99 -4.05 26.03
CA LEU A 87 26.59 -4.93 27.14
C LEU A 87 27.29 -6.29 27.03
N LYS A 88 27.28 -6.88 25.83
CA LYS A 88 28.00 -8.14 25.55
C LYS A 88 29.49 -8.03 25.82
N LYS A 89 30.14 -6.92 25.43
CA LYS A 89 31.56 -6.67 25.70
C LYS A 89 31.84 -6.49 27.19
N ALA A 90 30.90 -5.93 27.95
CA ALA A 90 30.99 -5.79 29.40
C ALA A 90 30.72 -7.08 30.17
N GLY A 91 30.42 -8.20 29.48
CA GLY A 91 30.07 -9.47 30.13
C GLY A 91 28.70 -9.47 30.81
N ILE A 92 27.87 -8.47 30.53
CA ILE A 92 26.49 -8.38 31.02
C ILE A 92 25.60 -9.06 29.99
N ASN A 93 24.90 -10.13 30.39
CA ASN A 93 23.86 -10.74 29.56
C ASN A 93 22.54 -9.97 29.77
N PRO A 94 21.99 -9.27 28.77
CA PRO A 94 20.73 -8.55 28.90
C PRO A 94 19.48 -9.44 28.72
N SER A 95 19.63 -10.77 28.74
CA SER A 95 18.49 -11.71 28.77
C SER A 95 17.80 -11.72 30.13
#